data_AF-A0A2N6FKA0-F1
#
_entry.id   AF-A0A2N6FKA0-F1
#
_cell.length_a   1.000
_cell.length_b   1.000
_cell.length_c   1.000
_cell.angle_alpha   90.00
_cell.angle_beta   90.00
_cell.angle_gamma   90.00
#
_symmetry.space_group_name_H-M   'P 1'
#
loop_
_entity.id
_entity.type
_entity.pdbx_description
1 polymer ?
#
loop_
_entity_poly.entity_id
_entity_poly.type
_entity_poly.pdbx_seq_one_letter_code
_entity_poly.pdbx_strand_id
1 'polypeptide(L)'
;AAASGGSFCKTGSMAEAFAGADIVYPKSWAPFKAMEQRTDLYGNGDMDGIKALEKELLKQNAEFKDWECTEELMALTKEQSALYMHCLPADITGVSCQQGEVAASVFDRYRDPLYAEASYKPYVIAAMMLLAKFENPAETLGRVLANGKTRIF
;
A
#
# COMPACT_ATOMS: atom_id res chain seq x y z
N ALA A 1 -4.86 -12.88 -15.14
CA ALA A 1 -4.59 -14.11 -14.35
C ALA A 1 -4.20 -15.28 -15.26
N ALA A 2 -5.10 -15.75 -16.13
CA ALA A 2 -4.85 -16.91 -17.00
C ALA A 2 -3.59 -16.79 -17.90
N ALA A 3 -3.35 -15.62 -18.50
CA ALA A 3 -2.19 -15.41 -19.38
C ALA A 3 -0.82 -15.60 -18.69
N SER A 4 -0.76 -15.46 -17.36
CA SER A 4 0.45 -15.66 -16.55
C SER A 4 0.35 -16.87 -15.60
N GLY A 5 -0.68 -17.73 -15.78
CA GLY A 5 -0.88 -18.94 -14.98
C GLY A 5 -1.42 -18.73 -13.55
N GLY A 6 -1.87 -17.53 -13.20
CA GLY A 6 -2.40 -17.23 -11.86
C GLY A 6 -3.94 -17.21 -11.78
N SER A 7 -4.47 -16.89 -10.60
CA SER A 7 -5.90 -16.69 -10.32
C SER A 7 -6.18 -15.27 -9.78
N PHE A 8 -7.47 -14.88 -9.76
CA PHE A 8 -7.95 -13.63 -9.13
C PHE A 8 -9.31 -13.91 -8.50
N CYS A 9 -9.53 -13.43 -7.28
CA CYS A 9 -10.77 -13.59 -6.54
C CYS A 9 -11.14 -12.27 -5.85
N LYS A 10 -12.44 -12.06 -5.62
CA LYS A 10 -12.97 -10.95 -4.82
C LYS A 10 -13.84 -11.54 -3.71
N THR A 11 -13.61 -11.11 -2.48
CA THR A 11 -14.42 -11.46 -1.31
C THR A 11 -14.83 -10.19 -0.54
N GLY A 12 -15.84 -10.32 0.31
CA GLY A 12 -16.23 -9.34 1.32
C GLY A 12 -15.74 -9.69 2.73
N SER A 13 -14.83 -10.67 2.87
CA SER A 13 -14.28 -11.11 4.15
C SER A 13 -12.76 -10.98 4.19
N MET A 14 -12.24 -10.21 5.16
CA MET A 14 -10.81 -10.10 5.41
C MET A 14 -10.20 -11.44 5.86
N ALA A 15 -10.91 -12.18 6.72
CA ALA A 15 -10.44 -13.48 7.21
C ALA A 15 -10.30 -14.53 6.09
N GLU A 16 -11.23 -14.56 5.12
CA GLU A 16 -11.11 -15.42 3.94
C GLU A 16 -9.87 -15.08 3.11
N ALA A 17 -9.58 -13.80 2.93
CA ALA A 17 -8.40 -13.34 2.18
C ALA A 17 -7.07 -13.61 2.91
N PHE A 18 -7.07 -13.63 4.25
CA PHE A 18 -5.88 -13.91 5.06
C PHE A 18 -5.58 -15.40 5.18
N ALA A 19 -6.60 -16.26 5.13
CA ALA A 19 -6.45 -17.71 5.30
C ALA A 19 -5.47 -18.31 4.27
N GLY A 20 -4.32 -18.79 4.75
CA GLY A 20 -3.30 -19.40 3.90
C GLY A 20 -2.56 -18.44 2.96
N ALA A 21 -2.70 -17.12 3.14
CA ALA A 21 -1.98 -16.13 2.34
C ALA A 21 -0.46 -16.21 2.59
N ASP A 22 0.35 -16.08 1.53
CA ASP A 22 1.80 -15.89 1.63
C ASP A 22 2.19 -14.42 1.89
N ILE A 23 1.36 -13.48 1.43
CA ILE A 23 1.57 -12.02 1.51
C ILE A 23 0.22 -11.38 1.84
N VAL A 24 0.22 -10.39 2.73
CA VAL A 24 -0.96 -9.58 3.03
C VAL A 24 -0.65 -8.10 2.81
N TYR A 25 -1.58 -7.38 2.19
CA TYR A 25 -1.49 -5.93 1.92
C TYR A 25 -2.79 -5.22 2.36
N PRO A 26 -3.02 -5.06 3.68
CA PRO A 26 -4.21 -4.38 4.19
C PRO A 26 -3.97 -2.86 4.21
N LYS A 27 -4.74 -2.12 3.43
CA LYS A 27 -4.71 -0.65 3.38
C LYS A 27 -6.11 -0.12 3.15
N SER A 28 -6.48 0.98 3.79
CA SER A 28 -7.78 1.61 3.55
C SER A 28 -7.83 2.38 2.23
N TRP A 29 -8.99 2.40 1.57
CA TRP A 29 -9.28 3.27 0.43
C TRP A 29 -10.75 3.72 0.44
N ALA A 30 -11.02 4.91 -0.10
CA ALA A 30 -12.39 5.40 -0.25
C ALA A 30 -13.10 4.69 -1.43
N PRO A 31 -14.41 4.44 -1.35
CA PRO A 31 -15.17 3.85 -2.46
C PRO A 31 -15.02 4.67 -3.75
N PHE A 32 -14.84 3.97 -4.89
CA PHE A 32 -14.65 4.62 -6.19
C PHE A 32 -15.76 5.63 -6.53
N LYS A 33 -17.03 5.27 -6.29
CA LYS A 33 -18.18 6.16 -6.53
C LYS A 33 -18.16 7.42 -5.68
N ALA A 34 -17.70 7.34 -4.44
CA ALA A 34 -17.53 8.52 -3.60
C ALA A 34 -16.42 9.43 -4.13
N MET A 35 -15.34 8.86 -4.68
CA MET A 35 -14.27 9.64 -5.30
C MET A 35 -14.69 10.32 -6.61
N GLU A 36 -15.56 9.71 -7.42
CA GLU A 36 -16.19 10.38 -8.57
C GLU A 36 -17.01 11.59 -8.10
N GLN A 37 -17.91 11.39 -7.14
CA GLN A 37 -18.73 12.47 -6.58
C GLN A 37 -17.87 13.59 -5.98
N ARG A 38 -16.81 13.24 -5.24
CA ARG A 38 -15.88 14.22 -4.67
C ARG A 38 -15.21 15.06 -5.76
N THR A 39 -14.82 14.42 -6.87
CA THR A 39 -14.22 15.11 -8.02
C THR A 39 -15.20 16.10 -8.66
N ASP A 40 -16.46 15.69 -8.85
CA ASP A 40 -17.49 16.56 -9.43
C ASP A 40 -17.80 17.76 -8.53
N LEU A 41 -17.97 17.53 -7.22
CA LEU A 41 -18.18 18.60 -6.24
C LEU A 41 -17.01 19.59 -6.25
N TYR A 42 -15.77 19.08 -6.28
CA TYR A 42 -14.57 19.92 -6.35
C TYR A 42 -14.50 20.72 -7.65
N GLY A 43 -14.79 20.09 -8.80
CA GLY A 43 -14.83 20.76 -10.10
C GLY A 43 -15.85 21.91 -10.15
N ASN A 44 -16.94 21.79 -9.40
CA ASN A 44 -17.98 22.81 -9.26
C ASN A 44 -17.68 23.84 -8.15
N GLY A 45 -16.59 23.70 -7.40
CA GLY A 45 -16.24 24.56 -6.27
C GLY A 45 -17.13 24.37 -5.03
N ASP A 46 -17.88 23.28 -4.96
CA ASP A 46 -18.82 23.00 -3.86
C ASP A 46 -18.10 22.37 -2.65
N MET A 47 -17.47 23.23 -1.86
CA MET A 47 -16.74 22.81 -0.66
C MET A 47 -17.67 22.34 0.48
N ASP A 48 -18.93 22.79 0.52
CA ASP A 48 -19.88 22.36 1.55
C ASP A 48 -20.44 20.97 1.23
N GLY A 49 -20.67 20.67 -0.05
CA GLY A 49 -20.95 19.33 -0.52
C GLY A 49 -19.81 18.35 -0.22
N ILE A 50 -18.55 18.75 -0.38
CA ILE A 50 -17.39 17.92 -0.01
C ILE A 50 -17.39 17.61 1.49
N LYS A 51 -17.59 18.61 2.36
CA LYS A 51 -17.66 18.39 3.82
C LYS A 51 -18.80 17.43 4.19
N ALA A 52 -19.95 17.54 3.52
CA ALA A 52 -21.07 16.65 3.75
C ALA A 52 -20.74 15.20 3.33
N LEU A 53 -20.14 15.02 2.15
CA LEU A 53 -19.68 13.73 1.66
C LEU A 53 -18.63 13.10 2.60
N GLU A 54 -17.62 13.87 3.03
CA GLU A 54 -16.57 13.38 3.92
C GLU A 54 -17.14 12.95 5.30
N LYS A 55 -18.14 13.66 5.82
CA LYS A 55 -18.86 13.24 7.05
C LYS A 55 -19.62 11.93 6.87
N GLU A 56 -20.20 11.70 5.70
CA GLU A 56 -20.89 10.45 5.39
C GLU A 56 -19.90 9.28 5.30
N LEU A 57 -18.77 9.48 4.62
CA LEU A 57 -17.72 8.46 4.51
C LEU A 57 -17.10 8.09 5.86
N LEU A 58 -16.96 9.05 6.77
CA LEU A 58 -16.52 8.81 8.16
C LEU A 58 -17.53 8.02 9.00
N LYS A 59 -18.83 8.08 8.67
CA LYS A 59 -19.82 7.22 9.33
C LYS A 59 -19.79 5.83 8.73
N GLN A 60 -19.72 5.75 7.40
CA GLN A 60 -19.68 4.48 6.68
C GLN A 60 -18.48 3.64 7.09
N ASN A 61 -17.26 4.21 7.11
CA ASN A 61 -16.06 3.44 7.48
C ASN A 61 -16.04 3.03 8.96
N ALA A 62 -16.74 3.76 9.83
CA ALA A 62 -16.86 3.43 11.24
C ALA A 62 -17.70 2.17 11.51
N GLU A 63 -18.43 1.67 10.50
CA GLU A 63 -19.13 0.38 10.56
C GLU A 63 -18.18 -0.82 10.33
N PHE A 64 -16.96 -0.58 9.84
CA PHE A 64 -16.00 -1.62 9.43
C PHE A 64 -14.67 -1.53 10.19
N LYS A 65 -14.69 -1.08 11.44
CA LYS A 65 -13.47 -0.94 12.26
C LYS A 65 -12.83 -2.27 12.64
N ASP A 66 -13.53 -3.37 12.44
CA ASP A 66 -13.01 -4.74 12.55
C ASP A 66 -12.05 -5.11 11.40
N TRP A 67 -11.95 -4.28 10.35
CA TRP A 67 -10.98 -4.44 9.27
C TRP A 67 -9.61 -3.89 9.65
N GLU A 68 -9.02 -4.47 10.69
CA GLU A 68 -7.69 -4.17 11.19
C GLU A 68 -6.78 -5.39 10.98
N CYS A 69 -5.53 -5.19 10.57
CA CYS A 69 -4.53 -6.25 10.53
C CYS A 69 -4.05 -6.58 11.95
N THR A 70 -4.70 -7.54 12.60
CA THR A 70 -4.39 -7.99 13.96
C THR A 70 -3.51 -9.25 13.98
N GLU A 71 -3.00 -9.61 15.16
CA GLU A 71 -2.26 -10.87 15.34
C GLU A 71 -3.15 -12.10 15.08
N GLU A 72 -4.43 -12.05 15.41
CA GLU A 72 -5.39 -13.13 15.15
C GLU A 72 -5.56 -13.38 13.66
N LEU A 73 -5.63 -12.32 12.86
CA LEU A 73 -5.69 -12.43 11.40
C LEU A 73 -4.36 -12.92 10.83
N MET A 74 -3.23 -12.42 11.32
CA MET A 74 -1.90 -12.90 10.91
C MET A 74 -1.73 -14.40 11.21
N ALA A 75 -2.32 -14.92 12.29
CA ALA A 75 -2.31 -16.35 12.62
C ALA A 75 -3.10 -17.24 11.63
N LEU A 76 -3.97 -16.68 10.80
CA LEU A 76 -4.65 -17.42 9.72
C LEU A 76 -3.77 -17.59 8.48
N THR A 77 -2.71 -16.79 8.37
CA THR A 77 -1.84 -16.78 7.18
C THR A 77 -0.99 -18.04 7.09
N LYS A 78 -0.40 -18.26 5.92
CA LYS A 78 0.48 -19.40 5.70
C LYS A 78 1.65 -19.32 6.69
N GLU A 79 1.86 -20.43 7.42
CA GLU A 79 2.89 -20.51 8.45
C GLU A 79 2.80 -19.40 9.51
N GLN A 80 1.63 -18.75 9.64
CA GLN A 80 1.37 -17.65 10.58
C GLN A 80 2.35 -16.47 10.44
N SER A 81 2.97 -16.34 9.26
CA SER A 81 4.11 -15.45 9.06
C SER A 81 4.17 -14.85 7.66
N ALA A 82 3.01 -14.71 7.00
CA ALA A 82 2.92 -14.01 5.73
C ALA A 82 3.65 -12.68 5.76
N LEU A 83 4.25 -12.30 4.63
CA LEU A 83 4.88 -10.99 4.51
C LEU A 83 3.80 -9.91 4.61
N TYR A 84 3.81 -9.15 5.70
CA TYR A 84 3.02 -7.93 5.81
C TYR A 84 3.67 -6.82 4.99
N MET A 85 2.91 -6.24 4.08
CA MET A 85 3.32 -5.12 3.22
C MET A 85 2.40 -3.91 3.41
N HIS A 86 2.97 -2.71 3.36
CA HIS A 86 2.22 -1.46 3.43
C HIS A 86 3.07 -0.28 2.94
N CYS A 87 2.48 0.61 2.14
CA CYS A 87 3.22 1.68 1.45
C CYS A 87 3.80 2.79 2.36
N LEU A 88 3.36 2.83 3.62
CA LEU A 88 3.60 3.90 4.60
C LEU A 88 3.02 5.28 4.20
N PRO A 89 2.72 6.15 5.19
CA PRO A 89 2.53 5.80 6.61
C PRO A 89 1.31 4.88 6.80
N ALA A 90 1.35 4.03 7.82
CA ALA A 90 0.21 3.22 8.26
C ALA A 90 -0.51 3.90 9.42
N ASP A 91 -1.82 3.70 9.53
CA ASP A 91 -2.57 4.06 10.72
C ASP A 91 -2.43 2.95 11.76
N ILE A 92 -1.57 3.16 12.77
CA ILE A 92 -1.21 2.16 13.77
C ILE A 92 -2.08 2.35 15.01
N THR A 93 -2.87 1.34 15.34
CA THR A 93 -3.76 1.34 16.51
C THR A 93 -2.98 1.55 17.80
N GLY A 94 -3.41 2.54 18.59
CA GLY A 94 -2.79 2.92 19.85
C GLY A 94 -1.51 3.74 19.74
N VAL A 95 -1.03 4.03 18.51
CA VAL A 95 0.19 4.81 18.26
C VAL A 95 -0.10 6.08 17.49
N SER A 96 -0.55 5.99 16.23
CA SER A 96 -0.88 7.16 15.41
C SER A 96 -2.35 7.55 15.51
N CYS A 97 -3.22 6.61 15.90
CA CYS A 97 -4.66 6.80 16.04
C CYS A 97 -5.23 5.82 17.07
N GLN A 98 -6.47 6.04 17.52
CA GLN A 98 -7.12 5.16 18.49
C GLN A 98 -7.41 3.76 17.91
N GLN A 99 -7.85 3.70 16.65
CA GLN A 99 -8.17 2.49 15.89
C GLN A 99 -7.75 2.75 14.44
N GLY A 100 -6.94 1.86 13.88
CA GLY A 100 -6.31 2.05 12.57
C GLY A 100 -6.33 0.80 11.70
N GLU A 101 -5.38 0.73 10.78
CA GLU A 101 -5.23 -0.32 9.77
C GLU A 101 -4.50 -1.55 10.31
N VAL A 102 -3.66 -1.40 11.34
CA VAL A 102 -2.77 -2.46 11.83
C VAL A 102 -2.47 -2.32 13.32
N ALA A 103 -2.41 -3.47 14.01
CA ALA A 103 -1.99 -3.53 15.40
C ALA A 103 -0.50 -3.17 15.55
N ALA A 104 -0.14 -2.49 16.63
CA ALA A 104 1.24 -2.05 16.87
C ALA A 104 2.27 -3.20 16.84
N SER A 105 1.93 -4.36 17.43
CA SER A 105 2.84 -5.53 17.46
C SER A 105 3.10 -6.11 16.07
N VAL A 106 2.07 -6.16 15.21
CA VAL A 106 2.21 -6.61 13.81
C VAL A 106 3.10 -5.63 13.05
N PHE A 107 2.83 -4.32 13.15
CA PHE A 107 3.64 -3.31 12.47
C PHE A 107 5.11 -3.39 12.91
N ASP A 108 5.38 -3.45 14.22
CA ASP A 108 6.74 -3.50 14.75
C ASP A 108 7.50 -4.77 14.33
N ARG A 109 6.82 -5.93 14.27
CA ARG A 109 7.41 -7.19 13.79
C ARG A 109 7.90 -7.09 12.34
N TYR A 110 7.22 -6.31 11.49
CA TYR A 110 7.53 -6.17 10.06
C TYR A 110 8.15 -4.82 9.68
N ARG A 111 8.53 -3.99 10.66
CA ARG A 111 9.07 -2.65 10.41
C ARG A 111 10.28 -2.63 9.46
N ASP A 112 11.24 -3.53 9.67
CA ASP A 112 12.42 -3.64 8.81
C ASP A 112 12.05 -4.05 7.37
N PRO A 113 11.23 -5.10 7.15
CA PRO A 113 10.65 -5.39 5.83
C PRO A 113 9.93 -4.20 5.17
N LEU A 114 9.13 -3.43 5.90
CA LEU A 114 8.41 -2.26 5.37
C LEU A 114 9.36 -1.15 4.93
N TYR A 115 10.44 -0.93 5.69
CA TYR A 115 11.42 0.09 5.35
C TYR A 115 12.27 -0.35 4.15
N ALA A 116 12.59 -1.65 4.07
CA ALA A 116 13.20 -2.23 2.89
C ALA A 116 12.27 -2.11 1.67
N GLU A 117 10.97 -2.41 1.78
CA GLU A 117 9.95 -2.21 0.74
C GLU A 117 9.98 -0.77 0.20
N ALA A 118 9.89 0.22 1.10
CA ALA A 118 9.89 1.63 0.73
C ALA A 118 11.20 2.07 0.05
N SER A 119 12.32 1.44 0.39
CA SER A 119 13.64 1.78 -0.17
C SER A 119 13.76 1.53 -1.68
N TYR A 120 12.91 0.69 -2.26
CA TYR A 120 12.95 0.39 -3.70
C TYR A 120 12.32 1.50 -4.56
N LYS A 121 11.40 2.30 -4.02
CA LYS A 121 10.66 3.32 -4.80
C LYS A 121 11.56 4.31 -5.55
N PRO A 122 12.63 4.89 -4.94
CA PRO A 122 13.56 5.75 -5.66
C PRO A 122 14.24 5.05 -6.86
N TYR A 123 14.62 3.78 -6.71
CA TYR A 123 15.30 3.03 -7.77
C TYR A 123 14.37 2.66 -8.91
N VAL A 124 13.09 2.34 -8.62
CA VAL A 124 12.08 2.10 -9.66
C VAL A 124 11.85 3.35 -10.51
N ILE A 125 11.71 4.52 -9.87
CA ILE A 125 11.57 5.81 -10.59
C ILE A 125 12.81 6.09 -11.44
N ALA A 126 14.02 5.87 -10.91
CA ALA A 126 15.26 6.05 -11.66
C ALA A 126 15.35 5.09 -12.87
N ALA A 127 14.91 3.84 -12.71
CA ALA A 127 14.86 2.87 -13.80
C ALA A 127 13.88 3.31 -14.90
N MET A 128 12.69 3.79 -14.54
CA MET A 128 11.72 4.35 -15.49
C MET A 128 12.33 5.52 -16.30
N MET A 129 13.03 6.43 -15.61
CA MET A 129 13.72 7.56 -16.27
C MET A 129 14.83 7.08 -17.21
N LEU A 130 15.65 6.12 -16.79
CA LEU A 130 16.75 5.57 -17.59
C LEU A 130 16.22 4.92 -18.88
N LEU A 131 15.21 4.05 -18.76
CA LEU A 131 14.60 3.34 -19.89
C LEU A 131 13.94 4.30 -20.88
N ALA A 132 13.40 5.43 -20.41
CA ALA A 132 12.76 6.43 -21.27
C ALA A 132 13.74 7.40 -21.94
N LYS A 133 14.99 7.51 -21.45
CA LYS A 133 15.96 8.52 -21.91
C LYS A 133 17.12 7.95 -22.70
N PHE A 134 17.41 6.66 -22.57
CA PHE A 134 18.55 6.02 -23.22
C PHE A 134 18.08 4.81 -24.02
N GLU A 135 18.40 4.80 -25.31
CA GLU A 135 18.07 3.68 -26.21
C GLU A 135 18.74 2.37 -25.77
N ASN A 136 19.97 2.46 -25.26
CA ASN A 136 20.70 1.33 -24.68
C ASN A 136 21.06 1.57 -23.20
N PRO A 137 20.13 1.30 -22.26
CA PRO A 137 20.36 1.46 -20.83
C PRO A 137 21.48 0.59 -20.28
N ALA A 138 21.65 -0.63 -20.80
CA ALA A 138 22.68 -1.56 -20.34
C ALA A 138 24.09 -1.03 -20.63
N GLU A 139 24.33 -0.55 -21.86
CA GLU A 139 25.60 0.09 -22.21
C GLU A 139 25.84 1.36 -21.39
N THR A 140 24.80 2.17 -21.19
CA THR A 140 24.87 3.39 -20.36
C THR A 140 25.32 3.08 -18.94
N LEU A 141 24.73 2.06 -18.30
CA LEU A 141 25.15 1.60 -16.97
C LEU A 141 26.58 1.05 -16.97
N GLY A 142 26.97 0.30 -18.00
CA GLY A 142 28.33 -0.19 -18.18
C GLY A 142 29.37 0.95 -18.21
N ARG A 143 29.06 2.04 -18.90
CA ARG A 143 29.92 3.25 -18.94
C ARG A 143 30.01 3.94 -17.58
N VAL A 144 28.89 4.05 -16.84
CA VAL A 144 28.88 4.63 -15.49
C VAL A 144 29.75 3.80 -14.54
N LEU A 145 29.65 2.47 -14.61
CA LEU A 145 30.47 1.57 -13.82
C LEU A 145 31.97 1.72 -14.14
N ALA A 146 32.33 1.74 -15.42
CA ALA A 146 33.72 1.90 -15.86
C ALA A 146 34.34 3.25 -15.45
N ASN A 147 33.53 4.32 -15.42
CA ASN A 147 33.98 5.63 -14.96
C ASN A 147 34.30 5.66 -13.45
N GLY A 148 33.71 4.76 -12.64
CA GLY A 148 34.10 4.55 -11.24
C GLY A 148 34.02 5.78 -10.33
N LYS A 149 33.20 6.78 -10.67
CA LYS A 149 33.15 8.06 -9.94
C LYS A 149 32.53 7.87 -8.54
N THR A 150 33.28 8.21 -7.50
CA THR A 150 32.81 8.14 -6.10
C THR A 150 31.65 9.11 -5.87
N ARG A 151 30.60 8.63 -5.18
CA ARG A 151 29.41 9.43 -4.86
C ARG A 151 29.67 10.51 -3.79
N ILE A 152 30.46 10.19 -2.77
CA ILE A 152 30.77 11.07 -1.63
C ILE A 152 32.30 11.10 -1.48
N PHE A 153 32.88 12.29 -1.33
CA PHE A 153 34.32 12.54 -1.20
C PHE A 153 34.71 12.69 0.26
#